data_AF-A0A8E0V681-F1
#
_entry.id   AF-A0A8E0V681-F1
#
_cell.length_a   1.000
_cell.length_b   1.000
_cell.length_c   1.000
_cell.angle_alpha   90.00
_cell.angle_beta   90.00
_cell.angle_gamma   90.00
#
_symmetry.space_group_name_H-M   'P 1'
#
loop_
_entity.id
_entity.type
_entity.pdbx_description
1 polymer ?
#
loop_
_entity_poly.entity_id
_entity_poly.type
_entity_poly.pdbx_seq_one_letter_code
_entity_poly.pdbx_strand_id
1 'polypeptide(L)'
;MIRQFSAIDGLQKAYTLVYSLDAEDENGCRLTLCRTGSGPRMESLYLAAAPESCYRILQYLCENGVQPEIWQDVMEELTTADRLEQKGGALRGQ
;
A
#
# COMPACT_ATOMS: atom_id res chain seq x y z
N MET A 1 -7.97 -5.96 -2.55
CA MET A 1 -7.73 -6.86 -1.40
C MET A 1 -8.41 -6.28 -0.17
N ILE A 2 -8.84 -7.11 0.78
CA ILE A 2 -9.61 -6.68 1.95
C ILE A 2 -9.04 -7.31 3.21
N ARG A 3 -8.96 -6.53 4.30
CA ARG A 3 -8.62 -7.02 5.64
C ARG A 3 -9.66 -6.56 6.66
N GLN A 4 -10.21 -7.50 7.42
CA GLN A 4 -11.22 -7.22 8.43
C GLN A 4 -10.60 -7.23 9.82
N PHE A 5 -11.00 -6.26 10.64
CA PHE A 5 -10.57 -6.12 12.02
C PHE A 5 -11.82 -6.17 12.91
N SER A 6 -11.87 -7.17 13.78
CA SER A 6 -12.98 -7.37 14.71
C SER A 6 -12.96 -6.33 15.83
N ALA A 7 -14.10 -6.20 16.51
CA ALA A 7 -14.14 -5.46 17.75
C ALA A 7 -13.34 -6.19 18.84
N ILE A 8 -12.69 -5.42 19.70
CA ILE A 8 -12.06 -5.86 20.93
C ILE A 8 -12.67 -5.01 22.04
N ASP A 9 -13.29 -5.66 23.03
CA ASP A 9 -14.04 -4.97 24.07
C ASP A 9 -13.18 -3.91 24.78
N GLY A 10 -13.70 -2.68 24.83
CA GLY A 10 -13.00 -1.53 25.41
C GLY A 10 -11.75 -1.02 24.67
N LEU A 11 -11.28 -1.69 23.60
CA LEU A 11 -10.00 -1.38 22.94
C LEU A 11 -10.16 -0.98 21.47
N GLN A 12 -11.05 -1.63 20.72
CA GLN A 12 -11.19 -1.39 19.28
C GLN A 12 -12.63 -1.67 18.81
N LYS A 13 -13.20 -0.80 17.97
CA LYS A 13 -14.44 -1.10 17.24
C LYS A 13 -14.11 -1.82 15.94
N ALA A 14 -15.03 -2.65 15.45
CA ALA A 14 -14.82 -3.34 14.17
C ALA A 14 -14.67 -2.33 13.01
N TYR A 15 -13.74 -2.62 12.11
CA TYR A 15 -13.54 -1.87 10.86
C TYR A 15 -12.97 -2.79 9.78
N THR A 16 -13.04 -2.34 8.54
CA THR A 16 -12.50 -3.06 7.38
C THR A 16 -11.58 -2.14 6.59
N LEU A 17 -10.41 -2.63 6.23
CA LEU A 17 -9.48 -1.97 5.31
C LEU A 17 -9.64 -2.59 3.92
N VAL A 18 -9.86 -1.74 2.92
CA VAL A 18 -9.96 -2.10 1.52
C VAL A 18 -8.79 -1.47 0.78
N TYR A 19 -7.95 -2.31 0.19
CA TYR A 19 -6.82 -1.91 -0.63
C TYR A 19 -7.18 -2.15 -2.10
N SER A 20 -7.20 -1.10 -2.92
CA SER A 20 -7.44 -1.20 -4.36
C SER A 20 -6.27 -0.65 -5.17
N LEU A 21 -6.08 -1.23 -6.34
CA LEU A 21 -5.15 -0.79 -7.35
C LEU A 21 -5.97 -0.53 -8.61
N ASP A 22 -5.79 0.66 -9.16
CA ASP A 22 -6.37 1.10 -10.41
C ASP A 22 -5.19 1.34 -11.38
N ALA A 23 -5.03 0.44 -12.34
CA ALA A 23 -4.01 0.59 -13.38
C ALA A 23 -4.62 1.45 -14.48
N GLU A 24 -4.15 2.71 -14.60
CA GLU A 24 -4.63 3.60 -15.64
C GLU A 24 -3.97 3.26 -16.99
N ASP A 25 -2.65 3.02 -17.00
CA ASP A 25 -1.85 2.71 -18.19
C ASP A 25 -0.58 1.91 -17.82
N GLU A 26 0.27 1.54 -18.80
CA GLU A 26 1.57 0.87 -18.58
C GLU A 26 2.57 1.70 -17.73
N ASN A 27 2.29 2.99 -17.53
CA ASN A 27 3.20 3.94 -16.90
C ASN A 27 2.84 4.30 -15.45
N GLY A 28 1.77 3.73 -14.89
CA GLY A 28 1.47 3.96 -13.50
C GLY A 28 0.16 3.38 -13.01
N CYS A 29 0.07 3.30 -11.69
CA CYS A 29 -1.12 2.83 -10.99
C CYS A 29 -1.46 3.76 -9.84
N ARG A 30 -2.74 3.84 -9.54
CA ARG A 30 -3.26 4.52 -8.35
C ARG A 30 -3.60 3.48 -7.30
N LEU A 31 -2.88 3.54 -6.18
CA LEU A 31 -3.17 2.75 -5.00
C LEU A 31 -4.11 3.53 -4.09
N THR A 32 -5.16 2.87 -3.59
CA THR A 32 -6.12 3.45 -2.66
C THR A 32 -6.29 2.54 -1.45
N LEU A 33 -6.24 3.12 -0.25
CA LEU A 33 -6.61 2.49 1.02
C LEU A 33 -7.86 3.16 1.57
N CYS A 34 -8.90 2.40 1.81
CA CYS A 34 -10.13 2.86 2.44
C CYS A 34 -10.41 2.08 3.73
N ARG A 35 -10.56 2.78 4.85
CA ARG A 35 -11.12 2.26 6.09
C ARG A 35 -12.62 2.52 6.11
N THR A 36 -13.39 1.46 6.33
CA THR A 36 -14.84 1.49 6.49
C THR A 36 -15.26 0.96 7.86
N GLY A 37 -16.42 1.39 8.36
CA GLY A 37 -16.83 1.11 9.74
C GLY A 37 -16.34 2.19 10.70
N SER A 38 -15.58 1.81 11.73
CA SER A 38 -15.04 2.77 12.70
C SER A 38 -13.93 3.64 12.10
N GLY A 39 -14.04 4.96 12.27
CA GLY A 39 -13.05 5.94 11.82
C GLY A 39 -12.87 5.98 10.30
N PRO A 40 -13.92 6.14 9.49
CA PRO A 40 -13.81 6.06 8.04
C PRO A 40 -12.76 7.04 7.51
N ARG A 41 -11.88 6.56 6.62
CA ARG A 41 -10.79 7.35 6.07
C ARG A 41 -10.36 6.75 4.74
N MET A 42 -9.94 7.59 3.81
CA MET A 42 -9.45 7.18 2.51
C MET A 42 -8.14 7.88 2.22
N GLU A 43 -7.15 7.12 1.79
CA GLU A 43 -5.84 7.60 1.34
C GLU A 43 -5.61 7.06 -0.07
N SER A 44 -5.00 7.87 -0.93
CA SER A 44 -4.69 7.48 -2.31
C SER A 44 -3.34 8.04 -2.73
N LEU A 45 -2.57 7.26 -3.48
CA LEU A 45 -1.29 7.68 -4.04
C LEU A 45 -1.14 7.16 -5.46
N TYR A 46 -0.66 8.01 -6.36
CA TYR A 46 -0.24 7.62 -7.70
C TYR A 46 1.23 7.17 -7.67
N LEU A 47 1.49 6.00 -8.26
CA LEU A 47 2.84 5.47 -8.46
C LEU A 47 3.15 5.41 -9.95
N ALA A 48 4.24 6.04 -10.35
CA ALA A 48 4.80 5.92 -11.70
C ALA A 48 5.64 4.62 -11.80
N ALA A 49 4.99 3.48 -11.59
CA ALA A 49 5.61 2.16 -11.65
C ALA A 49 4.71 1.19 -12.41
N ALA A 50 5.32 0.12 -12.95
CA ALA A 50 4.59 -0.92 -13.67
C ALA A 50 3.50 -1.55 -12.78
N PRO A 51 2.39 -2.03 -13.37
CA PRO A 51 1.30 -2.66 -12.63
C PRO A 51 1.73 -3.81 -11.72
N GLU A 52 2.72 -4.60 -12.12
CA GLU A 52 3.28 -5.71 -11.34
C GLU A 52 3.97 -5.22 -10.06
N SER A 53 4.74 -4.14 -10.15
CA SER A 53 5.39 -3.51 -8.99
C SER A 53 4.34 -2.92 -8.05
N CYS A 54 3.35 -2.22 -8.61
CA CYS A 54 2.25 -1.66 -7.83
C CYS A 54 1.43 -2.75 -7.13
N TYR A 55 1.23 -3.90 -7.78
CA TYR A 55 0.54 -5.04 -7.18
C TYR A 55 1.33 -5.66 -6.02
N ARG A 56 2.66 -5.79 -6.13
CA ARG A 56 3.50 -6.23 -5.00
C ARG A 56 3.38 -5.30 -3.79
N ILE A 57 3.40 -3.99 -4.04
CA ILE A 57 3.19 -2.98 -3.00
C ILE A 57 1.79 -3.15 -2.39
N LEU A 58 0.75 -3.28 -3.20
CA LEU A 58 -0.63 -3.51 -2.74
C LEU A 58 -0.72 -4.76 -1.84
N GLN A 59 -0.07 -5.85 -2.23
CA GLN A 59 -0.01 -7.08 -1.44
C GLN A 59 0.66 -6.85 -0.08
N TYR A 60 1.85 -6.24 -0.07
CA TYR A 60 2.58 -5.92 1.16
C TYR A 60 1.73 -5.07 2.12
N LEU A 61 1.08 -4.02 1.62
CA LEU A 61 0.21 -3.15 2.40
C LEU A 61 -0.96 -3.93 3.04
N CYS A 62 -1.56 -4.84 2.28
CA CYS A 62 -2.67 -5.67 2.75
C CYS A 62 -2.23 -6.73 3.76
N GLU A 63 -1.10 -7.40 3.55
CA GLU A 63 -0.58 -8.44 4.45
C GLU A 63 -0.16 -7.86 5.81
N ASN A 64 0.45 -6.68 5.80
CA ASN A 64 0.83 -5.97 7.02
C ASN A 64 -0.34 -5.21 7.66
N GLY A 65 -1.45 -5.03 6.94
CA GLY A 65 -2.61 -4.28 7.44
C GLY A 65 -2.27 -2.81 7.70
N VAL A 66 -1.52 -2.21 6.79
CA VAL A 66 -1.11 -0.80 6.88
C VAL A 66 -2.34 0.07 7.03
N GLN A 67 -2.36 0.88 8.08
CA GLN A 67 -3.49 1.74 8.43
C GLN A 67 -3.37 3.11 7.74
N PRO A 68 -4.49 3.83 7.54
CA PRO A 68 -4.48 5.16 6.94
C PRO A 68 -3.55 6.15 7.65
N GLU A 69 -3.37 6.00 8.97
CA GLU A 69 -2.55 6.89 9.80
C GLU A 69 -1.05 6.81 9.49
N ILE A 70 -0.56 5.67 8.99
CA ILE A 70 0.86 5.44 8.66
C ILE A 70 1.07 5.26 7.15
N TRP A 71 0.00 5.44 6.35
CA TRP A 71 0.02 5.18 4.91
C TRP A 71 1.12 5.98 4.21
N GLN A 72 1.19 7.29 4.46
CA GLN A 72 2.15 8.18 3.79
C GLN A 72 3.59 7.78 4.10
N ASP A 73 3.92 7.55 5.37
CA ASP A 73 5.27 7.14 5.80
C ASP A 73 5.70 5.82 5.15
N VAL A 74 4.80 4.82 5.14
CA VAL A 74 5.09 3.51 4.52
C VAL A 74 5.26 3.65 3.01
N MET A 75 4.43 4.45 2.34
CA MET A 75 4.55 4.67 0.89
C MET A 75 5.84 5.42 0.53
N GLU A 76 6.27 6.39 1.33
CA GLU A 76 7.55 7.09 1.14
C GLU A 76 8.73 6.12 1.28
N GLU A 77 8.70 5.24 2.29
CA GLU A 77 9.72 4.21 2.49
C GLU A 77 9.78 3.23 1.31
N LEU A 78 8.62 2.70 0.88
CA LEU A 78 8.55 1.71 -0.20
C LEU A 78 8.98 2.29 -1.56
N THR A 79 8.58 3.54 -1.86
CA THR A 79 8.98 4.21 -3.10
C THR A 79 10.45 4.62 -3.09
N THR A 80 11.03 4.88 -1.92
CA THR A 80 12.47 5.14 -1.77
C THR A 80 13.29 3.87 -1.92
N ALA A 81 12.85 2.77 -1.29
CA ALA A 81 13.49 1.46 -1.36
C ALA A 81 13.49 0.90 -2.80
N ASP A 82 12.36 0.99 -3.50
CA ASP A 82 12.25 0.54 -4.90
C ASP A 82 13.22 1.31 -5.82
N ARG A 83 13.37 2.63 -5.63
CA ARG A 83 14.37 3.43 -6.38
C ARG A 83 15.81 3.05 -6.07
N LEU A 84 16.09 2.56 -4.86
CA LEU A 84 17.40 2.07 -4.44
C LEU A 84 17.70 0.69 -5.05
N GLU A 85 16.73 -0.22 -5.09
CA GLU A 85 16.88 -1.51 -5.74
C GLU A 85 17.08 -1.36 -7.26
N GLN A 86 16.39 -0.42 -7.91
CA GLN A 86 16.61 -0.11 -9.33
C GLN A 86 18.00 0.47 -9.63
N LYS A 87 18.62 1.21 -8.69
CA LYS A 87 19.98 1.77 -8.85
C LYS A 87 21.09 0.80 -8.45
N GLY A 88 20.80 -0.19 -7.60
CA GLY A 88 21.76 -1.18 -7.09
C GLY A 88 22.13 -2.30 -8.08
N GLY A 89 21.48 -2.40 -9.23
CA GLY A 89 21.68 -3.48 -10.22
C GLY A 89 23.00 -3.47 -11.00
N ALA A 90 23.95 -2.56 -10.71
CA ALA A 90 25.20 -2.40 -11.45
C ALA A 90 26.44 -3.04 -10.79
N LEU A 91 26.27 -4.12 -10.01
CA LEU A 91 27.39 -4.91 -9.49
C LEU A 91 27.14 -6.42 -9.66
N ARG A 92 27.10 -6.89 -10.91
CA ARG A 92 27.54 -8.25 -11.22
C ARG A 92 28.98 -8.17 -11.69
N GLY A 93 29.89 -8.52 -10.77
CA GLY A 93 31.32 -8.60 -11.01
C GLY A 93 31.67 -9.61 -12.11
N GLN A 94 32.74 -9.26 -12.83
CA GLN A 94 33.48 -10.11 -13.77
C GLN A 94 34.13 -11.31 -13.07
#